data_AF-A0ABD0M7Z8-F1
#
_entry.id   AF-A0ABD0M7Z8-F1
#
_cell.length_a   1.000
_cell.length_b   1.000
_cell.length_c   1.000
_cell.angle_alpha   90.00
_cell.angle_beta   90.00
_cell.angle_gamma   90.00
#
_symmetry.space_group_name_H-M   'P 1'
#
loop_
_entity.id
_entity.type
_entity.pdbx_description
1 polymer ?
#
loop_
_entity_poly.entity_id
_entity_poly.type
_entity_poly.pdbx_seq_one_letter_code
_entity_poly.pdbx_strand_id
1 'polypeptide(L)'
;MVQLFYYETRGKCCRKVFSYHGYPARVLLFPYEGWAQPALITYWLLKKTWWSRSSCKVIEVTGSRKLTAKAKMHDKGNGTTVITGKFKGHPPSPDFRMVLTTNVSNADFQMGYCVTGTLERGKGELQLTHYAMVKRRGY
;
A
#
# COMPACT_ATOMS: atom_id res chain seq x y z
N MET A 1 -18.65 -13.44 -13.67
CA MET A 1 -17.58 -13.84 -12.71
C MET A 1 -16.89 -12.65 -12.03
N VAL A 2 -16.47 -11.58 -12.73
CA VAL A 2 -15.72 -10.43 -12.13
C VAL A 2 -16.34 -9.86 -10.84
N GLN A 3 -17.66 -9.70 -10.81
CA GLN A 3 -18.39 -9.08 -9.70
C GLN A 3 -18.43 -9.95 -8.42
N LEU A 4 -18.26 -11.27 -8.51
CA LEU A 4 -18.18 -12.16 -7.34
C LEU A 4 -16.95 -11.82 -6.49
N PHE A 5 -15.80 -11.58 -7.14
CA PHE A 5 -14.55 -11.21 -6.48
C PHE A 5 -14.67 -9.95 -5.61
N TYR A 6 -15.59 -9.02 -5.93
CA TYR A 6 -15.87 -7.84 -5.09
C TYR A 6 -16.43 -8.26 -3.74
N TYR A 7 -17.58 -8.92 -3.73
CA TYR A 7 -18.26 -9.39 -2.52
C TYR A 7 -17.41 -10.44 -1.78
N GLU A 8 -16.62 -11.23 -2.48
CA GLU A 8 -15.67 -12.17 -1.89
C GLU A 8 -14.47 -11.50 -1.22
N THR A 9 -14.03 -10.30 -1.59
CA THR A 9 -12.82 -9.68 -1.01
C THR A 9 -13.07 -8.47 -0.13
N ARG A 10 -14.21 -7.80 -0.29
CA ARG A 10 -14.70 -6.74 0.61
C ARG A 10 -14.65 -7.20 2.07
N GLY A 11 -14.17 -6.34 2.97
CA GLY A 11 -14.02 -6.63 4.39
C GLY A 11 -12.94 -7.65 4.77
N LYS A 12 -12.34 -8.40 3.84
CA LYS A 12 -11.28 -9.37 4.17
C LYS A 12 -9.93 -8.69 4.35
N CYS A 13 -9.08 -9.25 5.21
CA CYS A 13 -7.70 -8.83 5.43
C CYS A 13 -6.94 -8.55 4.11
N CYS A 14 -6.29 -7.39 3.98
CA CYS A 14 -5.47 -7.06 2.80
C CYS A 14 -4.40 -8.11 2.52
N ARG A 15 -3.79 -8.72 3.56
CA ARG A 15 -2.81 -9.82 3.44
C ARG A 15 -3.39 -11.06 2.76
N LYS A 16 -4.71 -11.31 2.85
CA LYS A 16 -5.38 -12.41 2.15
C LYS A 16 -5.52 -12.10 0.66
N VAL A 17 -5.93 -10.87 0.30
CA VAL A 17 -5.99 -10.40 -1.10
C VAL A 17 -4.61 -10.41 -1.76
N PHE A 18 -3.58 -9.90 -1.08
CA PHE A 18 -2.18 -9.98 -1.55
C PHE A 18 -1.68 -11.42 -1.69
N SER A 19 -2.17 -12.36 -0.87
CA SER A 19 -1.80 -13.77 -1.00
C SER A 19 -2.45 -14.44 -2.21
N TYR A 20 -3.64 -14.00 -2.62
CA TYR A 20 -4.33 -14.48 -3.81
C TYR A 20 -3.75 -13.91 -5.11
N HIS A 21 -3.41 -12.61 -5.14
CA HIS A 21 -2.77 -12.00 -6.31
C HIS A 21 -1.28 -12.32 -6.45
N GLY A 22 -0.60 -12.67 -5.36
CA GLY A 22 0.81 -13.01 -5.32
C GLY A 22 1.69 -11.93 -4.70
N TYR A 23 2.92 -12.31 -4.33
CA TYR A 23 3.92 -11.42 -3.78
C TYR A 23 5.13 -11.27 -4.73
N PRO A 24 5.72 -10.08 -4.88
CA PRO A 24 5.39 -8.82 -4.20
C PRO A 24 4.05 -8.21 -4.66
N ALA A 25 3.25 -7.73 -3.70
CA ALA A 25 2.07 -6.93 -4.03
C ALA A 25 2.53 -5.52 -4.45
N ARG A 26 2.08 -5.05 -5.62
CA ARG A 26 2.42 -3.74 -6.18
C ARG A 26 1.36 -2.72 -5.80
N VAL A 27 1.73 -1.77 -4.93
CA VAL A 27 0.92 -0.60 -4.57
C VAL A 27 1.36 0.55 -5.47
N LEU A 28 0.47 1.03 -6.33
CA LEU A 28 0.65 2.25 -7.12
C LEU A 28 0.41 3.45 -6.20
N LEU A 29 1.28 4.47 -6.29
CA LEU A 29 1.15 5.70 -5.53
C LEU A 29 0.83 6.86 -6.47
N PHE A 30 -0.33 7.46 -6.28
CA PHE A 30 -0.77 8.66 -6.99
C PHE A 30 -0.58 9.88 -6.09
N PRO A 31 0.02 10.98 -6.55
CA PRO A 31 0.28 12.15 -5.73
C PRO A 31 -1.01 12.74 -5.15
N TYR A 32 -0.96 13.23 -3.92
CA TYR A 32 -2.02 14.07 -3.37
C TYR A 32 -1.75 15.53 -3.73
N GLU A 33 -2.73 16.22 -4.33
CA GLU A 33 -2.54 17.56 -4.90
C GLU A 33 -2.21 18.63 -3.85
N GLY A 34 -2.67 18.46 -2.60
CA GLY A 34 -2.32 19.32 -1.47
C GLY A 34 -0.94 19.08 -0.86
N TRP A 35 -0.07 18.26 -1.49
CA TRP A 35 1.25 17.94 -0.96
C TRP A 35 2.33 18.93 -1.44
N ALA A 36 3.00 19.60 -0.50
CA ALA A 36 3.94 20.72 -0.75
C ALA A 36 5.30 20.35 -1.38
N GLN A 37 5.43 19.16 -1.96
CA GLN A 37 6.63 18.67 -2.67
C GLN A 37 6.20 17.87 -3.91
N PRO A 38 6.99 17.86 -4.99
CA PRO A 38 6.68 17.08 -6.19
C PRO A 38 6.67 15.57 -5.88
N ALA A 39 5.49 15.03 -5.61
CA ALA A 39 5.27 13.62 -5.36
C ALA A 39 5.40 12.83 -6.68
N LEU A 40 6.60 12.31 -6.92
CA LEU A 40 6.93 11.49 -8.08
C LEU A 40 5.99 10.28 -8.16
N ILE A 41 5.51 9.99 -9.39
CA ILE A 41 4.77 8.75 -9.68
C ILE A 41 5.67 7.57 -9.32
N THR A 42 5.28 6.87 -8.25
CA THR A 42 6.08 5.83 -7.61
C THR A 42 5.22 4.60 -7.39
N TYR A 43 5.87 3.47 -7.14
CA TYR A 43 5.15 2.29 -6.66
C TYR A 43 5.95 1.57 -5.58
N TRP A 44 5.23 1.01 -4.62
CA TRP A 44 5.80 0.23 -3.53
C TRP A 44 5.56 -1.26 -3.80
N LEU A 45 6.61 -2.05 -3.65
CA LEU A 45 6.54 -3.51 -3.66
C LEU A 45 6.54 -4.00 -2.21
N LEU A 46 5.37 -4.46 -1.75
CA LEU A 46 5.22 -5.11 -0.45
C LEU A 46 5.65 -6.57 -0.55
N LYS A 47 6.73 -6.95 0.14
CA LYS A 47 7.19 -8.35 0.28
C LYS A 47 6.86 -8.90 1.68
N LYS A 48 6.30 -10.11 1.74
CA LYS A 48 6.14 -10.88 2.98
C LYS A 48 7.50 -11.10 3.63
N THR A 49 7.59 -10.91 4.95
CA THR A 49 8.69 -11.46 5.74
C THR A 49 8.34 -12.90 6.08
N TRP A 50 9.09 -13.86 5.52
CA TRP A 50 8.91 -15.29 5.78
C TRP A 50 9.06 -15.64 7.31
N TRP A 51 10.00 -15.04 8.09
CA TRP A 51 10.06 -15.13 9.58
C TRP A 51 8.96 -14.36 10.35
N SER A 52 7.92 -13.77 9.73
CA SER A 52 6.94 -12.98 10.51
C SER A 52 5.55 -12.76 9.88
N ARG A 53 4.51 -12.92 10.70
CA ARG A 53 3.14 -12.53 10.36
C ARG A 53 2.91 -11.02 10.42
N SER A 54 3.60 -10.30 11.30
CA SER A 54 3.45 -8.84 11.52
C SER A 54 4.51 -7.98 10.83
N SER A 55 5.58 -8.53 10.26
CA SER A 55 6.56 -7.76 9.47
C SER A 55 6.36 -7.93 7.95
N CYS A 56 6.69 -6.86 7.21
CA CYS A 56 6.91 -6.89 5.77
C CYS A 56 8.14 -6.06 5.39
N LYS A 57 8.68 -6.33 4.20
CA LYS A 57 9.71 -5.49 3.56
C LYS A 57 9.01 -4.61 2.52
N VAL A 58 9.13 -3.30 2.66
CA VAL A 58 8.67 -2.32 1.68
C VAL A 58 9.86 -1.99 0.77
N ILE A 59 9.64 -1.99 -0.55
CA ILE A 59 10.61 -1.49 -1.52
C ILE A 59 9.91 -0.40 -2.34
N GLU A 60 10.33 0.85 -2.15
CA GLU A 60 9.90 1.98 -2.97
C GLU A 60 10.69 1.95 -4.28
N VAL A 61 10.02 2.15 -5.42
CA VAL A 61 10.64 2.23 -6.75
C VAL A 61 10.30 3.58 -7.38
N THR A 62 11.35 4.32 -7.73
CA THR A 62 11.31 5.69 -8.25
C THR A 62 12.22 5.78 -9.47
N GLY A 63 11.66 5.55 -10.66
CA GLY A 63 12.44 5.33 -11.88
C GLY A 63 13.40 4.14 -11.71
N SER A 64 14.70 4.39 -11.89
CA SER A 64 15.75 3.39 -11.65
C SER A 64 16.07 3.15 -10.16
N ARG A 65 15.77 4.10 -9.28
CA ARG A 65 16.13 4.06 -7.85
C ARG A 65 15.19 3.13 -7.07
N LYS A 66 15.73 2.38 -6.10
CA LYS A 66 15.00 1.42 -5.27
C LYS A 66 15.38 1.58 -3.80
N LEU A 67 14.50 2.16 -2.99
CA LEU A 67 14.73 2.33 -1.54
C LEU A 67 14.07 1.19 -0.77
N THR A 68 14.66 0.78 0.35
CA THR A 68 14.17 -0.36 1.17
C THR A 68 13.88 0.07 2.60
N ALA A 69 12.71 -0.32 3.10
CA ALA A 69 12.35 -0.23 4.52
C ALA A 69 11.92 -1.59 5.08
N LYS A 70 12.19 -1.80 6.38
CA LYS A 70 11.49 -2.80 7.19
C LYS A 70 10.26 -2.11 7.79
N ALA A 71 9.11 -2.77 7.70
CA ALA A 71 7.84 -2.24 8.21
C ALA A 71 7.11 -3.28 9.06
N LYS A 72 6.20 -2.79 9.92
CA LYS A 72 5.17 -3.58 10.58
C LYS A 72 3.87 -3.46 9.79
N MET A 73 3.10 -4.54 9.72
CA MET A 73 1.81 -4.66 9.06
C MET A 73 0.80 -5.14 10.10
N HIS A 74 -0.15 -4.28 10.44
CA HIS A 74 -1.18 -4.48 11.44
C HIS A 74 -2.56 -4.53 10.75
N ASP A 75 -3.20 -5.69 10.79
CA ASP A 75 -4.59 -5.82 10.34
C ASP A 75 -5.54 -5.33 11.45
N LYS A 76 -6.57 -4.55 11.08
CA LYS A 76 -7.65 -4.15 11.99
C LYS A 76 -8.85 -5.11 11.97
N GLY A 77 -8.82 -6.15 11.12
CA GLY A 77 -9.85 -7.19 11.03
C GLY A 77 -11.12 -6.76 10.28
N ASN A 78 -11.36 -5.46 10.09
CA ASN A 78 -12.49 -4.89 9.36
C ASN A 78 -12.21 -4.62 7.86
N GLY A 79 -11.25 -5.34 7.28
CA GLY A 79 -10.71 -5.12 5.92
C GLY A 79 -9.60 -4.07 5.84
N THR A 80 -9.43 -3.23 6.86
CA THR A 80 -8.36 -2.21 6.92
C THR A 80 -7.06 -2.80 7.44
N THR A 81 -5.94 -2.54 6.77
CA THR A 81 -4.59 -2.92 7.20
C THR A 81 -3.68 -1.69 7.19
N VAL A 82 -3.02 -1.43 8.32
CA VAL A 82 -2.08 -0.32 8.51
C VAL A 82 -0.64 -0.85 8.40
N ILE A 83 0.19 -0.18 7.62
CA ILE A 83 1.61 -0.51 7.43
C ILE A 83 2.44 0.70 7.90
N THR A 84 3.30 0.51 8.90
CA THR A 84 4.16 1.56 9.45
C THR A 84 5.63 1.18 9.37
N GLY A 85 6.49 2.16 9.09
CA GLY A 85 7.93 1.94 8.99
C GLY A 85 8.72 3.21 8.77
N LYS A 86 10.02 3.05 8.52
CA LYS A 86 10.97 4.13 8.25
C LYS A 86 11.98 3.67 7.20
N PHE A 87 12.28 4.53 6.23
CA PHE A 87 13.41 4.30 5.33
C PHE A 87 14.72 4.68 6.05
N LYS A 88 15.69 3.77 6.09
CA LYS A 88 17.02 4.03 6.67
C LYS A 88 18.03 4.40 5.57
N GLY A 89 19.03 5.20 5.91
CA GLY A 89 20.20 5.46 5.05
C GLY A 89 20.06 6.57 4.00
N HIS A 90 18.87 7.17 3.85
CA HIS A 90 18.65 8.29 2.91
C HIS A 90 18.05 9.50 3.64
N PRO A 91 18.60 10.71 3.48
CA PRO A 91 17.95 11.96 3.86
C PRO A 91 17.00 12.46 2.75
N PRO A 92 15.82 13.02 3.08
CA PRO A 92 15.11 12.81 4.35
C PRO A 92 14.74 11.32 4.51
N SER A 93 14.74 10.83 5.74
CA SER A 93 14.39 9.44 6.09
C SER A 93 13.01 9.43 6.76
N PRO A 94 11.92 9.63 5.99
CA PRO A 94 10.61 9.78 6.56
C PRO A 94 10.19 8.50 7.28
N ASP A 95 9.54 8.70 8.42
CA ASP A 95 8.59 7.75 8.95
C ASP A 95 7.36 7.77 8.05
N PHE A 96 6.69 6.62 7.92
CA PHE A 96 5.51 6.51 7.06
C PHE A 96 4.40 5.68 7.71
N ARG A 97 3.17 6.04 7.37
CA ARG A 97 1.95 5.31 7.68
C ARG A 97 1.16 5.15 6.39
N MET A 98 1.00 3.91 5.94
CA MET A 98 0.14 3.56 4.81
C MET A 98 -1.09 2.85 5.36
N VAL A 99 -2.29 3.32 5.01
CA VAL A 99 -3.55 2.71 5.40
C VAL A 99 -4.20 2.16 4.15
N LEU A 100 -4.36 0.83 4.08
CA LEU A 100 -4.96 0.13 2.96
C LEU A 100 -6.28 -0.52 3.38
N THR A 101 -7.24 -0.62 2.47
CA THR A 101 -8.55 -1.24 2.73
C THR A 101 -9.06 -2.04 1.54
N THR A 102 -9.69 -3.18 1.83
CA THR A 102 -10.47 -3.97 0.86
C THR A 102 -11.91 -3.48 0.72
N ASN A 103 -12.33 -2.49 1.50
CA ASN A 103 -13.65 -1.84 1.39
C ASN A 103 -13.66 -0.81 0.25
N VAL A 104 -13.20 -1.24 -0.92
CA VAL A 104 -13.05 -0.47 -2.17
C VAL A 104 -14.40 0.09 -2.62
N SER A 105 -14.44 1.26 -3.27
CA SER A 105 -15.68 1.82 -3.82
C SER A 105 -16.12 1.08 -5.11
N ASN A 106 -17.38 1.25 -5.52
CA ASN A 106 -17.84 0.69 -6.80
C ASN A 106 -17.04 1.25 -7.98
N ALA A 107 -16.70 2.54 -7.97
CA ALA A 107 -15.93 3.21 -9.02
C ALA A 107 -14.48 2.71 -9.07
N ASP A 108 -13.79 2.63 -7.92
CA ASP A 108 -12.44 2.07 -7.84
C ASP A 108 -12.38 0.61 -8.32
N PHE A 109 -13.41 -0.18 -8.01
CA PHE A 109 -13.51 -1.57 -8.45
C PHE A 109 -13.75 -1.71 -9.96
N GLN A 110 -14.51 -0.77 -10.55
CA GLN A 110 -14.69 -0.64 -12.00
C GLN A 110 -13.39 -0.20 -12.69
N MET A 111 -12.59 0.67 -12.07
CA MET A 111 -11.21 0.97 -12.50
C MET A 111 -10.22 -0.20 -12.29
N GLY A 112 -10.67 -1.31 -11.70
CA GLY A 112 -9.91 -2.54 -11.55
C GLY A 112 -9.11 -2.67 -10.26
N TYR A 113 -9.30 -1.78 -9.28
CA TYR A 113 -8.61 -1.87 -8.00
C TYR A 113 -9.28 -2.89 -7.07
N CYS A 114 -8.46 -3.61 -6.29
CA CYS A 114 -8.91 -4.57 -5.28
C CYS A 114 -8.51 -4.19 -3.85
N VAL A 115 -7.63 -3.21 -3.71
CA VAL A 115 -7.28 -2.54 -2.45
C VAL A 115 -7.04 -1.07 -2.77
N THR A 116 -7.61 -0.17 -1.97
CA THR A 116 -7.39 1.29 -2.05
C THR A 116 -6.90 1.81 -0.71
N GLY A 117 -6.51 3.09 -0.62
CA GLY A 117 -5.94 3.62 0.61
C GLY A 117 -5.16 4.92 0.46
N THR A 118 -4.43 5.27 1.51
CA THR A 118 -3.59 6.48 1.61
C THR A 118 -2.18 6.15 2.10
N LEU A 119 -1.24 7.05 1.81
CA LEU A 119 0.13 7.04 2.32
C LEU A 119 0.50 8.43 2.86
N GLU A 120 0.76 8.46 4.15
CA GLU A 120 1.28 9.60 4.89
C GLU A 120 2.78 9.42 5.15
N ARG A 121 3.54 10.52 5.09
CA ARG A 121 4.98 10.56 5.35
C ARG A 121 5.33 11.78 6.19
N GLY A 122 6.44 11.71 6.91
CA GLY A 122 6.96 12.87 7.64
C GLY A 122 8.12 12.52 8.57
N LYS A 123 8.46 13.45 9.48
CA LYS A 123 9.54 13.31 10.46
C LYS A 123 9.07 13.91 11.78
N GLY A 124 8.33 13.11 12.56
CA GLY A 124 7.47 13.60 13.64
C GLY A 124 6.01 13.49 13.21
N GLU A 125 5.37 14.62 12.90
CA GLU A 125 4.04 14.62 12.27
C GLU A 125 4.07 13.93 10.90
N LEU A 126 3.00 13.21 10.56
CA LEU A 126 2.80 12.53 9.28
C LEU A 126 1.68 13.22 8.50
N GLN A 127 1.99 13.65 7.28
CA GLN A 127 1.05 14.38 6.41
C GLN A 127 0.72 13.55 5.17
N LEU A 128 -0.48 13.73 4.60
CA LEU A 128 -0.94 12.96 3.44
C LEU A 128 -0.11 13.32 2.20
N THR A 129 0.47 12.31 1.55
CA THR A 129 1.35 12.51 0.38
C THR A 129 0.85 11.84 -0.89
N HIS A 130 0.19 10.68 -0.78
CA HIS A 130 -0.28 9.91 -1.93
C HIS A 130 -1.56 9.13 -1.60
N TYR A 131 -2.38 8.85 -2.62
CA TYR A 131 -3.33 7.74 -2.62
C TYR A 131 -2.64 6.44 -3.03
N ALA A 132 -3.06 5.31 -2.47
CA ALA A 132 -2.35 4.04 -2.53
C ALA A 132 -3.26 2.91 -3.03
N MET A 133 -3.11 2.52 -4.30
CA MET A 133 -4.02 1.58 -4.98
C MET A 133 -3.32 0.29 -5.42
N VAL A 134 -4.03 -0.85 -5.37
CA VAL A 134 -3.55 -2.15 -5.89
C VAL A 134 -4.52 -2.65 -6.94
N LYS A 135 -4.02 -2.91 -8.16
CA LYS A 135 -4.81 -3.53 -9.24
C LYS A 135 -5.10 -5.00 -8.94
N ARG A 136 -6.32 -5.43 -9.28
CA ARG A 136 -6.72 -6.83 -9.37
C ARG A 136 -5.92 -7.53 -10.47
N ARG A 137 -5.46 -8.76 -10.22
CA ARG A 137 -4.83 -9.61 -11.26
C ARG A 137 -5.79 -9.77 -12.46
N GLY A 138 -5.30 -9.48 -13.67
CA GLY A 138 -6.11 -9.50 -14.90
C GLY A 138 -6.77 -8.16 -15.25
N TYR A 139 -6.23 -7.04 -14.73
CA TYR A 139 -6.59 -5.65 -15.01
C TYR A 139 -5.33 -4.78 -14.96
#